data_AF-A0A1X1KU50-F1
#
_entry.id   AF-A0A1X1KU50-F1
#
_cell.length_a   1.000
_cell.length_b   1.000
_cell.length_c   1.000
_cell.angle_alpha   90.00
_cell.angle_beta   90.00
_cell.angle_gamma   90.00
#
_symmetry.space_group_name_H-M   'P 1'
#
loop_
_entity.id
_entity.type
_entity.pdbx_description
1 polymer ?
#
loop_
_entity_poly.entity_id
_entity_poly.type
_entity_poly.pdbx_seq_one_letter_code
_entity_poly.pdbx_strand_id
1 'polypeptide(L)' 'MLELYFVYNGHCKFFLGTFDNVDDLIEQMADHQWAFSGITRPKFKKHLGKDDVRFDYGAVDCYYLATKPTCREPR' A
#
# COMPACT_ATOMS: atom_id res chain seq x y z
N MET A 1 -13.83 3.18 -3.60
CA MET A 1 -13.20 3.13 -2.27
C MET A 1 -12.12 2.06 -2.27
N LEU A 2 -10.90 2.44 -1.90
CA LEU A 2 -9.67 1.66 -1.87
C LEU A 2 -9.05 1.82 -0.48
N GLU A 3 -8.54 0.76 0.11
CA GLU A 3 -7.83 0.81 1.39
C GLU A 3 -6.34 0.66 1.12
N LEU A 4 -5.53 1.49 1.77
CA LEU A 4 -4.08 1.43 1.67
C LEU A 4 -3.48 0.96 2.99
N TYR A 5 -2.63 -0.07 2.91
CA TYR A 5 -1.84 -0.56 4.02
C TYR A 5 -0.36 -0.49 3.68
N PHE A 6 0.45 -0.17 4.68
CA PHE A 6 1.89 -0.41 4.66
C PHE A 6 2.18 -1.71 5.40
N VAL A 7 2.84 -2.65 4.72
CA VAL A 7 3.28 -3.92 5.30
C VAL A 7 4.78 -3.85 5.56
N TYR A 8 5.20 -4.17 6.78
CA TYR A 8 6.60 -4.29 7.15
C TYR A 8 6.87 -5.62 7.85
N ASN A 9 8.12 -6.09 7.78
CA ASN A 9 8.53 -7.42 8.23
C ASN A 9 7.68 -8.57 7.64
N GLY A 10 7.09 -8.36 6.45
CA GLY A 10 6.28 -9.34 5.73
C GLY A 10 4.91 -9.69 6.32
N HIS A 11 4.54 -9.14 7.48
CA HIS A 11 3.27 -9.49 8.15
C HIS A 11 2.61 -8.36 8.93
N CYS A 12 3.37 -7.39 9.47
CA CYS A 12 2.80 -6.29 10.22
C CYS A 12 2.13 -5.30 9.26
N LYS A 13 0.81 -5.09 9.41
CA LYS A 13 0.03 -4.17 8.57
C LYS A 13 -0.27 -2.88 9.34
N PHE A 14 0.08 -1.76 8.75
CA PHE A 14 -0.27 -0.43 9.22
C PHE A 14 -1.26 0.20 8.25
N PHE A 15 -2.39 0.69 8.75
CA PHE A 15 -3.41 1.30 7.91
C PHE A 15 -3.07 2.76 7.62
N LEU A 16 -3.00 3.12 6.33
CA LEU A 16 -2.66 4.46 5.89
C LEU A 16 -3.87 5.30 5.52
N GLY A 17 -5.00 4.66 5.19
CA GLY A 17 -6.24 5.36 4.91
C GLY A 17 -7.10 4.70 3.85
N THR A 18 -8.20 5.39 3.56
CA THR A 18 -9.17 5.01 2.55
C THR A 18 -9.26 6.10 1.50
N PHE A 19 -9.26 5.70 0.23
CA PHE A 19 -9.17 6.59 -0.92
C PHE A 19 -10.29 6.31 -1.92
N ASP A 20 -10.84 7.35 -2.53
CA ASP A 20 -11.87 7.21 -3.56
C ASP A 20 -11.28 7.08 -4.96
N ASN A 21 -10.07 7.62 -5.16
CA ASN A 21 -9.33 7.56 -6.41
C ASN A 21 -7.91 6.97 -6.20
N VAL A 22 -7.23 6.67 -7.30
CA VAL A 22 -5.88 6.08 -7.28
C VAL A 22 -4.81 7.14 -7.07
N ASP A 23 -5.02 8.36 -7.54
CA ASP A 23 -4.04 9.46 -7.46
C ASP A 23 -3.73 9.83 -6.00
N ASP A 24 -4.76 10.05 -5.17
CA ASP A 24 -4.61 10.34 -3.74
C ASP A 24 -3.91 9.19 -2.99
N LEU A 25 -4.18 7.94 -3.40
CA LEU A 25 -3.54 6.76 -2.84
C LEU A 25 -2.04 6.76 -3.16
N ILE A 26 -1.66 7.11 -4.40
CA ILE A 26 -0.26 7.20 -4.82
C ILE A 26 0.45 8.36 -4.11
N GLU A 27 -0.23 9.51 -3.94
CA GLU A 27 0.29 10.63 -3.15
C GLU A 27 0.57 10.21 -1.70
N GLN A 28 -0.37 9.49 -1.06
CA GLN A 28 -0.16 9.00 0.31
C GLN A 28 1.01 8.01 0.41
N MET A 29 1.16 7.14 -0.59
CA MET A 29 2.31 6.22 -0.65
C MET A 29 3.62 6.99 -0.72
N ALA A 30 3.70 8.02 -1.58
CA ALA A 30 4.89 8.84 -1.75
C ALA A 30 5.23 9.64 -0.47
N ASP A 31 4.22 10.25 0.16
CA ASP A 31 4.37 10.99 1.41
C ASP A 31 4.87 10.09 2.55
N HIS A 32 4.22 8.93 2.74
CA HIS A 32 4.66 7.96 3.75
C HIS A 32 6.09 7.46 3.46
N GLN A 33 6.41 7.22 2.19
CA GLN A 33 7.75 6.79 1.81
C GLN A 33 8.79 7.87 2.15
N TRP A 34 8.51 9.14 1.84
CA TRP A 34 9.39 10.26 2.11
C TRP A 34 9.61 10.48 3.62
N ALA A 35 8.53 10.37 4.42
CA ALA A 35 8.59 10.60 5.86
C ALA A 35 9.27 9.47 6.64
N PHE A 36 9.14 8.22 6.20
CA PHE A 36 9.52 7.03 6.98
C PHE A 36 10.59 6.13 6.33
N SER A 37 11.10 6.48 5.13
CA SER A 37 12.14 5.72 4.44
C SER A 37 13.40 6.54 4.19
N GLY A 38 14.57 5.92 4.37
CA GLY A 38 15.85 6.50 3.95
C GLY A 38 16.13 6.39 2.44
N ILE A 39 15.22 5.80 1.65
CA ILE A 39 15.40 5.61 0.21
C ILE A 39 15.04 6.91 -0.52
N THR A 40 16.01 7.62 -1.07
CA THR A 40 15.77 8.91 -1.74
C THR A 40 15.16 8.80 -3.14
N ARG A 41 15.25 7.63 -3.78
CA ARG A 41 14.73 7.37 -5.13
C ARG A 41 14.11 5.97 -5.21
N PRO A 42 12.93 5.74 -4.60
CA PRO A 42 12.30 4.42 -4.61
C PRO A 42 11.97 3.99 -6.04
N LYS A 43 12.19 2.70 -6.32
CA LYS A 43 11.67 2.05 -7.52
C LYS A 43 10.52 1.16 -7.10
N PHE A 44 9.32 1.54 -7.51
CA PHE A 44 8.13 0.76 -7.22
C PHE A 44 7.99 -0.38 -8.22
N LYS A 45 7.78 -1.60 -7.72
CA LYS A 45 7.39 -2.75 -8.52
C LYS A 45 5.96 -3.12 -8.19
N LYS A 46 5.10 -3.05 -9.22
CA LYS A 46 3.68 -3.37 -9.09
C LYS A 46 3.44 -4.86 -9.29
N HIS A 47 2.68 -5.45 -8.39
CA HIS A 47 2.18 -6.81 -8.41
C HIS A 47 0.65 -6.77 -8.34
N LEU A 48 -0.01 -7.33 -9.35
CA LEU A 48 -1.47 -7.38 -9.44
C LEU A 48 -1.95 -8.73 -8.88
N GLY A 49 -2.65 -8.68 -7.75
CA GLY A 49 -3.42 -9.80 -7.20
C GLY A 49 -4.83 -9.84 -7.79
N LYS A 50 -5.68 -10.71 -7.22
CA LYS A 50 -7.08 -10.84 -7.63
C LYS A 50 -7.93 -9.67 -7.15
N ASP A 51 -7.77 -9.32 -5.87
CA ASP A 51 -8.56 -8.29 -5.17
C ASP A 51 -7.66 -7.19 -4.56
N ASP A 52 -6.35 -7.32 -4.74
CA ASP A 52 -5.32 -6.48 -4.15
C ASP A 52 -4.24 -6.11 -5.18
N VAL A 53 -3.58 -4.98 -4.92
CA VAL A 53 -2.41 -4.53 -5.66
C VAL A 53 -1.29 -4.27 -4.67
N ARG A 54 -0.18 -4.97 -4.85
CA ARG A 54 1.02 -4.82 -4.05
C ARG A 54 2.03 -3.94 -4.77
N PHE A 55 2.64 -3.02 -4.04
CA PHE A 55 3.72 -2.15 -4.53
C PHE A 55 4.95 -2.35 -3.64
N ASP A 56 5.91 -3.09 -4.16
CA ASP A 56 7.19 -3.28 -3.50
C ASP A 56 8.09 -2.07 -3.72
N TYR A 57 8.79 -1.64 -2.69
CA TYR A 57 9.84 -0.63 -2.80
C TYR A 57 10.97 -0.92 -1.81
N GLY A 58 12.19 -1.09 -2.32
CA GLY A 58 13.33 -1.49 -1.48
C GLY A 58 13.30 -2.98 -1.14
N ALA A 59 13.07 -3.31 0.14
CA ALA A 59 13.14 -4.69 0.65
C ALA A 59 11.83 -5.46 0.37
N VAL A 60 11.93 -6.76 0.10
CA VAL A 60 10.79 -7.61 -0.30
C VAL A 60 9.76 -7.78 0.81
N ASP A 61 10.15 -7.58 2.06
CA ASP A 61 9.31 -7.67 3.25
C ASP A 61 8.66 -6.34 3.65
N CYS A 62 8.94 -5.25 2.91
CA CYS A 62 8.36 -3.92 3.11
C CYS A 62 7.65 -3.45 1.83
N TYR A 63 6.32 -3.36 1.85
CA TYR A 63 5.53 -3.05 0.67
C TYR A 63 4.22 -2.35 1.00
N TYR A 64 3.68 -1.62 0.03
CA TYR A 64 2.33 -1.09 0.11
C TYR A 64 1.34 -2.11 -0.46
N LEU A 65 0.19 -2.21 0.18
CA LEU A 65 -0.90 -3.10 -0.23
C LEU A 65 -2.17 -2.27 -0.36
N ALA A 66 -2.63 -2.09 -1.59
CA ALA A 66 -3.91 -1.49 -1.89
C ALA A 66 -4.96 -2.59 -2.06
N THR A 67 -6.03 -2.56 -1.28
CA THR A 67 -7.13 -3.52 -1.38
C THR A 67 -8.42 -2.82 -1.73
N LYS A 68 -9.30 -3.51 -2.44
CA LYS A 68 -10.71 -3.10 -2.42
C LYS A 68 -11.27 -3.47 -1.05
N PRO A 69 -12.10 -2.61 -0.43
CA PRO A 69 -12.85 -3.00 0.74
C PRO A 69 -13.66 -4.21 0.34
N THR A 70 -13.33 -5.37 0.89
CA THR A 70 -14.18 -6.54 0.74
C THR A 70 -15.52 -6.13 1.32
N CYS A 71 -16.59 -6.11 0.51
CA CYS A 71 -17.94 -6.12 1.02
C CYS A 71 -18.06 -7.38 1.87
N ARG A 72 -17.74 -7.29 3.17
CA ARG A 72 -18.10 -8.31 4.14
C ARG A 72 -19.61 -8.21 4.22
N GLU A 73 -20.31 -9.06 3.48
CA GLU A 73 -21.70 -9.36 3.82
C GLU A 73 -21.73 -9.70 5.32
N PRO A 74 -22.61 -9.08 6.11
CA PRO A 74 -22.75 -9.42 7.51
C PRO A 74 -23.12 -10.91 7.59
N ARG A 75 -22.30 -11.69 8.30
CA ARG A 75 -22.61 -13.07 8.67
C ARG A 75 -23.71 -13.12 9.71
#